data_AF-A0A553FCS1-F1
#
_entry.id   AF-A0A553FCS1-F1
#
_cell.length_a   1.000
_cell.length_b   1.000
_cell.length_c   1.000
_cell.angle_alpha   90.00
_cell.angle_beta   90.00
_cell.angle_gamma   90.00
#
_symmetry.space_group_name_H-M   'P 1'
#
loop_
_entity.id
_entity.type
_entity.pdbx_description
1 polymer ?
#
loop_
_entity_poly.entity_id
_entity_poly.type
_entity_poly.pdbx_seq_one_letter_code
_entity_poly.pdbx_strand_id
1 'polypeptide(L)'
;MDHRHRLWFLAHLILSYLYGVVLLTQASKSKPSNDQHNKFPKESSMTAQKKSMITEEFARHVDSGLKQDTSTTYNEVLQLRDDIWTYISNELDFEEDFGCKDIESFSDLNGEHLGRMRNFTGAKDTPVDWVIHSDIGQPKNTFTNIHLTFWMKDCTDVPHLGMAFGTLPEAFYYIDIMPRYELVTNPEHCVKYYDDLNPVALAHQSELFEQGVKPFHAAMPFIRASLSPCAVAGVGPLNFFQDCAKEKIWAVVKHWVELVKAAKVDTDQAACDERRHRDYQQRKSIVYLDPANPIAERMVGKEAADRLVRILAGEERNGAAYSHD
;
A
#
# COMPACT_ATOMS: atom_id res chain seq x y z
N MET A 1 -23.63 47.31 1.38
CA MET A 1 -23.80 45.94 1.88
C MET A 1 -22.49 45.21 1.73
N ASP A 2 -21.85 44.88 2.84
CA ASP A 2 -20.44 44.52 2.96
C ASP A 2 -20.16 43.07 2.52
N HIS A 3 -19.06 42.88 1.78
CA HIS A 3 -18.57 41.61 1.23
C HIS A 3 -18.32 40.55 2.32
N ARG A 4 -18.13 40.98 3.58
CA ARG A 4 -17.97 40.10 4.75
C ARG A 4 -19.25 39.40 5.19
N HIS A 5 -20.43 39.95 4.89
CA HIS A 5 -21.71 39.30 5.21
C HIS A 5 -22.09 38.20 4.19
N ARG A 6 -21.51 38.22 2.98
CA ARG A 6 -21.74 37.18 1.96
C ARG A 6 -20.93 35.90 2.21
N LEU A 7 -19.74 36.00 2.79
CA LEU A 7 -18.95 34.81 3.18
C LEU A 7 -19.51 34.09 4.41
N TRP A 8 -20.12 34.81 5.36
CA TRP A 8 -20.76 34.20 6.54
C TRP A 8 -22.05 33.43 6.18
N PHE A 9 -22.82 33.92 5.20
CA PHE A 9 -24.02 33.24 4.72
C PHE A 9 -23.71 31.99 3.87
N LEU A 10 -22.61 31.99 3.12
CA LEU A 10 -22.16 30.80 2.36
C LEU A 10 -21.59 29.71 3.28
N ALA A 11 -20.89 30.09 4.35
CA ALA A 11 -20.38 29.14 5.35
C ALA A 11 -21.51 28.46 6.15
N HIS A 12 -22.61 29.17 6.44
CA HIS A 12 -23.79 28.58 7.10
C HIS A 12 -24.61 27.66 6.18
N LEU A 13 -24.65 27.92 4.86
CA LEU A 13 -25.34 27.03 3.91
C LEU A 13 -24.60 25.71 3.69
N ILE A 14 -23.27 25.69 3.75
CA ILE A 14 -22.44 24.48 3.57
C ILE A 14 -22.46 23.61 4.83
N LEU A 15 -22.48 24.22 6.03
CA LEU A 15 -22.62 23.50 7.30
C LEU A 15 -24.03 22.93 7.53
N SER A 16 -25.06 23.53 6.93
CA SER A 16 -26.44 23.02 6.99
C SER A 16 -26.71 21.89 5.99
N TYR A 17 -25.86 21.71 4.97
CA TYR A 17 -25.97 20.62 3.99
C TYR A 17 -25.24 19.34 4.43
N LEU A 18 -24.36 19.43 5.43
CA LEU A 18 -23.59 18.31 5.99
C LEU A 18 -24.24 17.68 7.24
N TYR A 19 -25.33 18.25 7.76
CA TYR A 19 -26.07 17.72 8.91
C TYR A 19 -27.59 17.86 8.74
N GLY A 20 -28.24 16.75 8.35
CA GLY A 20 -29.71 16.56 8.33
C GLY A 20 -30.13 15.84 7.05
N VAL A 21 -30.62 14.59 7.08
CA VAL A 21 -31.88 14.19 7.71
C VAL A 21 -31.82 12.72 8.15
N VAL A 22 -31.95 12.48 9.46
CA VAL A 22 -32.65 11.29 9.98
C VAL A 22 -33.60 11.79 11.04
N LEU A 23 -34.87 11.92 10.65
CA LEU A 23 -36.00 12.03 11.57
C LEU A 23 -36.65 10.65 11.61
N LEU A 24 -36.57 9.96 12.75
CA LEU A 24 -37.65 9.10 13.21
C LEU A 24 -37.68 9.14 14.75
N THR A 25 -38.80 9.65 15.21
CA THR A 25 -39.28 9.79 16.58
C THR A 25 -39.42 8.44 17.29
N GLN A 26 -39.03 8.36 18.56
CA GLN A 26 -40.00 8.38 19.67
C GLN A 26 -39.30 8.34 21.04
N ALA A 27 -39.84 9.14 21.94
CA ALA A 27 -39.42 9.30 23.32
C ALA A 27 -40.04 8.21 24.22
N SER A 28 -39.30 7.81 25.24
CA SER A 28 -39.89 7.36 26.51
C SER A 28 -38.91 7.62 27.66
N LYS A 29 -39.39 8.38 28.64
CA LYS A 29 -38.67 8.84 29.85
C LYS A 29 -38.68 7.75 30.91
N SER A 30 -37.54 7.51 31.58
CA SER A 30 -37.51 7.33 33.04
C SER A 30 -36.11 7.65 33.58
N LYS A 31 -36.08 8.21 34.80
CA LYS A 31 -34.92 8.78 35.51
C LYS A 31 -34.64 7.89 36.76
N PRO A 32 -33.55 8.12 37.52
CA PRO A 32 -32.38 7.24 37.63
C PRO A 32 -32.35 6.39 38.91
N SER A 33 -31.50 5.36 38.95
CA SER A 33 -31.03 4.76 40.20
C SER A 33 -29.52 4.56 40.19
N ASN A 34 -28.90 5.01 41.28
CA ASN A 34 -27.48 4.97 41.60
C ASN A 34 -26.94 3.55 41.80
N ASP A 35 -25.60 3.49 41.75
CA ASP A 35 -24.72 2.43 42.26
C ASP A 35 -24.78 1.08 41.55
N GLN A 36 -23.76 0.81 40.73
CA GLN A 36 -22.94 -0.38 40.96
C GLN A 36 -21.58 -0.32 40.23
N HIS A 37 -20.56 -0.53 41.05
CA HIS A 37 -19.17 -0.83 40.80
C HIS A 37 -18.75 -1.19 39.37
N ASN A 38 -17.80 -0.39 38.90
CA ASN A 38 -16.85 -0.63 37.83
C ASN A 38 -16.18 -2.02 37.97
N LYS A 39 -16.59 -2.99 37.15
CA LYS A 39 -15.88 -4.23 36.88
C LYS A 39 -15.83 -4.43 35.36
N PHE A 40 -14.69 -4.09 34.76
CA PHE A 40 -14.36 -4.52 33.41
C PHE A 40 -14.32 -6.06 33.36
N PRO A 41 -15.05 -6.73 32.44
CA PRO A 41 -14.89 -8.16 32.25
C PRO A 41 -13.53 -8.45 31.61
N LYS A 42 -12.81 -9.39 32.22
CA LYS A 42 -11.61 -10.01 31.68
C LYS A 42 -11.92 -10.71 30.36
N GLU A 43 -10.99 -10.55 29.41
CA GLU A 43 -10.67 -11.40 28.26
C GLU A 43 -11.69 -12.51 27.95
N SER A 44 -12.67 -12.21 27.10
CA SER A 44 -13.41 -13.23 26.37
C SER A 44 -12.86 -13.33 24.95
N SER A 45 -12.05 -14.37 24.72
CA SER A 45 -12.02 -15.19 23.51
C SER A 45 -12.78 -14.60 22.30
N MET A 46 -12.10 -13.76 21.51
CA MET A 46 -12.54 -13.44 20.16
C MET A 46 -12.04 -14.50 19.19
N THR A 47 -12.73 -15.63 19.10
CA THR A 47 -12.73 -16.45 17.88
C THR A 47 -13.70 -15.82 16.89
N ALA A 48 -13.30 -14.68 16.33
CA ALA A 48 -13.95 -14.15 15.14
C ALA A 48 -13.61 -15.08 13.97
N GLN A 49 -14.62 -15.78 13.46
CA GLN A 49 -14.54 -16.47 12.17
C GLN A 49 -13.97 -15.49 11.14
N LYS A 50 -12.74 -15.78 10.68
CA LYS A 50 -12.00 -14.99 9.69
C LYS A 50 -12.72 -15.11 8.35
N LYS A 51 -13.80 -14.34 8.16
CA LYS A 51 -14.47 -14.23 6.87
C LYS A 51 -13.51 -13.50 5.95
N SER A 52 -12.98 -14.23 4.98
CA SER A 52 -12.10 -13.72 3.93
C SER A 52 -12.65 -12.39 3.39
N MET A 53 -11.95 -11.28 3.62
CA MET A 53 -12.30 -9.95 3.10
C MET A 53 -11.83 -9.79 1.66
N ILE A 54 -12.07 -10.83 0.86
CA ILE A 54 -11.83 -10.82 -0.57
C ILE A 54 -13.12 -10.35 -1.23
N THR A 55 -13.06 -9.40 -2.16
CA THR A 55 -14.25 -8.99 -2.93
C THR A 55 -14.80 -10.16 -3.72
N GLU A 56 -16.10 -10.21 -3.98
CA GLU A 56 -16.68 -11.22 -4.87
C GLU A 56 -16.03 -11.24 -6.27
N GLU A 57 -15.44 -10.13 -6.72
CA GLU A 57 -14.69 -10.04 -7.97
C GLU A 57 -13.32 -10.71 -7.89
N PHE A 58 -12.56 -10.49 -6.82
CA PHE A 58 -11.27 -11.14 -6.58
C PHE A 58 -11.47 -12.62 -6.23
N ALA A 59 -12.48 -12.94 -5.41
CA ALA A 59 -12.90 -14.30 -5.11
C ALA A 59 -13.39 -15.02 -6.38
N ARG A 60 -14.09 -14.34 -7.32
CA ARG A 60 -14.46 -15.00 -8.58
C ARG A 60 -13.24 -15.42 -9.39
N HIS A 61 -12.24 -14.57 -9.58
CA HIS A 61 -11.06 -14.97 -10.37
C HIS A 61 -10.22 -16.07 -9.69
N VAL A 62 -10.24 -16.11 -8.35
CA VAL A 62 -9.44 -17.02 -7.55
C VAL A 62 -10.16 -18.34 -7.24
N ASP A 63 -11.46 -18.28 -6.91
CA ASP A 63 -12.27 -19.41 -6.43
C ASP A 63 -13.15 -20.03 -7.53
N SER A 64 -13.50 -19.32 -8.61
CA SER A 64 -14.33 -19.90 -9.68
C SER A 64 -13.54 -20.79 -10.66
N GLY A 65 -12.21 -20.84 -10.54
CA GLY A 65 -11.34 -21.58 -11.44
C GLY A 65 -11.23 -20.98 -12.84
N LEU A 66 -11.62 -19.70 -13.01
CA LEU A 66 -11.54 -19.01 -14.28
C LEU A 66 -10.08 -18.69 -14.60
N LYS A 67 -9.50 -19.50 -15.49
CA LYS A 67 -8.13 -19.36 -15.98
C LYS A 67 -8.12 -18.52 -17.24
N GLN A 68 -7.60 -17.31 -17.14
CA GLN A 68 -7.32 -16.45 -18.25
C GLN A 68 -5.81 -16.31 -18.38
N ASP A 69 -5.31 -16.42 -19.61
CA ASP A 69 -3.92 -16.13 -19.90
C ASP A 69 -3.72 -14.62 -19.93
N THR A 70 -2.94 -14.11 -18.97
CA THR A 70 -2.58 -12.70 -18.83
C THR A 70 -1.10 -12.46 -19.16
N SER A 71 -0.40 -13.42 -19.77
CA SER A 71 1.06 -13.38 -19.97
C SER A 71 1.56 -12.10 -20.62
N THR A 72 0.87 -11.58 -21.64
CA THR A 72 1.24 -10.31 -22.28
C THR A 72 1.18 -9.14 -21.29
N THR A 73 0.09 -9.03 -20.52
CA THR A 73 -0.08 -7.95 -19.55
C THR A 73 0.92 -8.09 -18.41
N TYR A 74 1.10 -9.32 -17.90
CA TYR A 74 2.09 -9.64 -16.88
C TYR A 74 3.50 -9.20 -17.29
N ASN A 75 3.94 -9.57 -18.50
CA ASN A 75 5.26 -9.20 -19.00
C ASN A 75 5.44 -7.68 -19.08
N GLU A 76 4.39 -6.95 -19.47
CA GLU A 76 4.43 -5.49 -19.58
C GLU A 76 4.53 -4.78 -18.23
N VAL A 77 3.78 -5.23 -17.23
CA VAL A 77 3.86 -4.65 -15.88
C VAL A 77 5.15 -5.08 -15.16
N LEU A 78 5.62 -6.31 -15.41
CA LEU A 78 6.89 -6.83 -14.89
C LEU A 78 8.07 -6.06 -15.47
N GLN A 79 8.08 -5.82 -16.78
CA GLN A 79 9.12 -5.04 -17.45
C GLN A 79 9.20 -3.63 -16.88
N LEU A 80 8.05 -2.96 -16.67
CA LEU A 80 8.05 -1.63 -16.05
C LEU A 80 8.67 -1.66 -14.65
N ARG A 81 8.35 -2.66 -13.82
CA ARG A 81 8.97 -2.81 -12.49
C ARG A 81 10.48 -2.96 -12.61
N ASP A 82 10.96 -3.80 -13.52
CA ASP A 82 12.40 -4.06 -13.71
C ASP A 82 13.13 -2.82 -14.27
N ASP A 83 12.47 -2.04 -15.14
CA ASP A 83 12.97 -0.76 -15.65
C ASP A 83 13.08 0.28 -14.52
N ILE A 84 12.08 0.36 -13.64
CA ILE A 84 12.08 1.24 -12.46
C ILE A 84 13.20 0.83 -11.50
N TRP A 85 13.34 -0.47 -11.21
CA TRP A 85 14.44 -0.96 -10.38
C TRP A 85 15.81 -0.58 -10.96
N THR A 86 15.98 -0.76 -12.28
CA THR A 86 17.21 -0.39 -12.99
C THR A 86 17.49 1.10 -12.90
N TYR A 87 16.48 1.94 -13.11
CA TYR A 87 16.61 3.39 -12.95
C TYR A 87 17.02 3.76 -11.52
N ILE A 88 16.29 3.29 -10.51
CA ILE A 88 16.57 3.63 -9.11
C ILE A 88 17.96 3.15 -8.69
N SER A 89 18.37 1.94 -9.10
CA SER A 89 19.69 1.39 -8.80
C SER A 89 20.85 2.08 -9.51
N ASN A 90 20.57 2.86 -10.57
CA ASN A 90 21.58 3.72 -11.20
C ASN A 90 21.71 5.08 -10.48
N GLU A 91 20.68 5.50 -9.75
CA GLU A 91 20.62 6.79 -9.06
C GLU A 91 20.98 6.69 -7.57
N LEU A 92 20.84 5.50 -6.98
CA LEU A 92 21.03 5.22 -5.56
C LEU A 92 21.77 3.88 -5.37
N ASP A 93 22.61 3.80 -4.34
CA ASP A 93 23.40 2.61 -4.04
C ASP A 93 22.68 1.65 -3.09
N PHE A 94 22.70 0.35 -3.43
CA PHE A 94 22.08 -0.73 -2.67
C PHE A 94 23.00 -1.93 -2.48
N GLU A 95 22.81 -2.63 -1.37
CA GLU A 95 23.45 -3.91 -1.07
C GLU A 95 22.37 -5.00 -0.96
N GLU A 96 22.57 -6.13 -1.63
CA GLU A 96 21.63 -7.25 -1.59
C GLU A 96 21.68 -7.98 -0.23
N ASP A 97 20.50 -8.24 0.33
CA ASP A 97 20.34 -9.09 1.51
C ASP A 97 20.22 -10.56 1.07
N PHE A 98 21.31 -11.31 1.26
CA PHE A 98 21.37 -12.73 0.93
C PHE A 98 20.73 -13.65 1.98
N GLY A 99 20.11 -13.10 3.02
CA GLY A 99 19.36 -13.84 4.04
C GLY A 99 18.18 -14.63 3.48
N CYS A 100 17.68 -14.25 2.31
CA CYS A 100 16.58 -14.92 1.61
C CYS A 100 17.04 -15.64 0.33
N LYS A 101 18.35 -15.91 0.19
CA LYS A 101 18.91 -16.50 -1.04
C LYS A 101 18.27 -17.84 -1.42
N ASP A 102 17.81 -18.61 -0.44
CA ASP A 102 17.14 -19.89 -0.67
C ASP A 102 15.74 -19.76 -1.28
N ILE A 103 15.14 -18.57 -1.26
CA ILE A 103 13.86 -18.24 -1.91
C ILE A 103 14.02 -17.21 -3.05
N GLU A 104 15.24 -16.99 -3.53
CA GLU A 104 15.50 -16.13 -4.69
C GLU A 104 14.65 -16.55 -5.89
N SER A 105 14.44 -17.86 -6.06
CA SER A 105 13.44 -18.45 -6.94
C SER A 105 12.76 -19.59 -6.19
N PHE A 106 11.43 -19.62 -6.23
CA PHE A 106 10.64 -20.69 -5.60
C PHE A 106 9.59 -21.25 -6.56
N SER A 107 9.15 -22.47 -6.24
CA SER A 107 8.17 -23.22 -7.02
C SER A 107 6.83 -23.32 -6.29
N ASP A 108 5.79 -23.65 -7.05
CA ASP A 108 4.50 -24.04 -6.51
C ASP A 108 4.53 -25.46 -5.91
N LEU A 109 3.39 -25.92 -5.38
CA LEU A 109 3.23 -27.27 -4.84
C LEU A 109 3.45 -28.40 -5.85
N ASN A 110 3.44 -28.11 -7.17
CA ASN A 110 3.71 -29.08 -8.23
C ASN A 110 5.17 -29.04 -8.71
N GLY A 111 5.99 -28.13 -8.18
CA GLY A 111 7.37 -27.94 -8.57
C GLY A 111 7.57 -27.00 -9.77
N GLU A 112 6.52 -26.37 -10.30
CA GLU A 112 6.63 -25.38 -11.37
C GLU A 112 7.10 -24.04 -10.82
N HIS A 113 7.94 -23.31 -11.56
CA HIS A 113 8.41 -21.98 -11.14
C HIS A 113 7.23 -21.04 -10.90
N LEU A 114 7.26 -20.35 -9.76
CA LEU A 114 6.14 -19.53 -9.29
C LEU A 114 6.49 -18.06 -9.08
N GLY A 115 7.73 -17.78 -8.72
CA GLY A 115 8.13 -16.42 -8.42
C GLY A 115 9.56 -16.30 -7.93
N ARG A 116 9.95 -15.05 -7.71
CA ARG A 116 11.25 -14.66 -7.16
C ARG A 116 11.08 -13.69 -6.00
N MET A 117 12.01 -13.73 -5.06
CA MET A 117 12.09 -12.76 -3.97
C MET A 117 13.55 -12.40 -3.71
N ARG A 118 13.87 -11.13 -3.92
CA ARG A 118 15.17 -10.54 -3.58
C ARG A 118 14.91 -9.32 -2.72
N ASN A 119 15.81 -9.08 -1.78
CA ASN A 119 15.71 -7.92 -0.92
C ASN A 119 17.04 -7.17 -0.88
N PHE A 120 16.97 -5.88 -0.59
CA PHE A 120 18.15 -5.02 -0.56
C PHE A 120 18.06 -4.07 0.63
N THR A 121 19.20 -3.52 0.99
CA THR A 121 19.31 -2.41 1.93
C THR A 121 20.01 -1.24 1.22
N GLY A 122 19.68 -0.01 1.59
CA GLY A 122 20.43 1.14 1.09
C GLY A 122 21.84 1.11 1.66
N ALA A 123 22.85 1.41 0.83
CA ALA A 123 24.22 1.59 1.28
C ALA A 123 24.33 2.69 2.37
N LYS A 124 25.51 2.86 2.95
CA LYS A 124 25.73 3.73 4.13
C LYS A 124 25.11 5.13 3.97
N ASP A 125 25.26 5.75 2.80
CA ASP A 125 24.81 7.12 2.53
C ASP A 125 23.44 7.18 1.83
N THR A 126 22.81 6.03 1.55
CA THR A 126 21.46 5.94 1.00
C THR A 126 20.46 5.83 2.17
N PRO A 127 19.49 6.75 2.33
CA PRO A 127 18.55 6.74 3.47
C PRO A 127 17.42 5.70 3.31
N VAL A 128 17.59 4.70 2.45
CA VAL A 128 16.68 3.56 2.28
C VAL A 128 17.07 2.46 3.27
N ASP A 129 16.11 1.98 4.05
CA ASP A 129 16.26 0.92 5.05
C ASP A 129 16.14 -0.47 4.41
N TRP A 130 15.06 -0.70 3.67
CA TRP A 130 14.71 -2.02 3.18
C TRP A 130 14.00 -1.94 1.83
N VAL A 131 14.44 -2.78 0.89
CA VAL A 131 13.84 -2.91 -0.43
C VAL A 131 13.31 -4.31 -0.60
N ILE A 132 12.06 -4.40 -1.03
CA ILE A 132 11.42 -5.65 -1.44
C ILE A 132 11.38 -5.64 -2.95
N HIS A 133 11.94 -6.66 -3.59
CA HIS A 133 11.87 -6.88 -5.03
C HIS A 133 11.37 -8.31 -5.29
N SER A 134 10.05 -8.46 -5.44
CA SER A 134 9.44 -9.78 -5.55
C SER A 134 8.39 -9.87 -6.65
N ASP A 135 8.11 -11.10 -7.07
CA ASP A 135 6.93 -11.45 -7.81
C ASP A 135 6.48 -12.87 -7.46
N ILE A 136 5.18 -13.10 -7.63
CA ILE A 136 4.54 -14.38 -7.45
C ILE A 136 3.35 -14.46 -8.39
N GLY A 137 3.23 -15.57 -9.11
CA GLY A 137 2.08 -15.75 -9.99
C GLY A 137 2.29 -16.78 -11.08
N GLN A 138 1.19 -17.24 -11.63
CA GLN A 138 1.18 -18.02 -12.86
C GLN A 138 0.35 -17.22 -13.87
N PRO A 139 0.98 -16.49 -14.81
CA PRO A 139 0.24 -15.63 -15.75
C PRO A 139 -0.80 -16.38 -16.59
N LYS A 140 -0.64 -17.70 -16.76
CA LYS A 140 -1.63 -18.57 -17.41
C LYS A 140 -2.89 -18.85 -16.56
N ASN A 141 -2.86 -18.48 -15.29
CA ASN A 141 -3.90 -18.73 -14.28
C ASN A 141 -4.40 -17.41 -13.66
N THR A 142 -4.52 -16.35 -14.46
CA THR A 142 -5.20 -15.07 -14.14
C THR A 142 -4.48 -14.14 -13.16
N PHE A 143 -3.98 -14.65 -12.04
CA PHE A 143 -3.44 -13.85 -10.94
C PHE A 143 -1.92 -13.82 -10.92
N THR A 144 -1.39 -12.60 -10.85
CA THR A 144 0.02 -12.33 -10.59
C THR A 144 0.12 -11.14 -9.64
N ASN A 145 1.15 -11.12 -8.80
CA ASN A 145 1.42 -10.06 -7.85
C ASN A 145 2.92 -9.77 -7.87
N ILE A 146 3.28 -8.51 -8.10
CA ILE A 146 4.66 -8.05 -8.31
C ILE A 146 4.85 -6.86 -7.37
N HIS A 147 5.88 -6.90 -6.53
CA HIS A 147 6.19 -5.81 -5.61
C HIS A 147 7.56 -5.22 -5.90
N LEU A 148 7.62 -3.89 -5.77
CA LEU A 148 8.85 -3.16 -5.60
C LEU A 148 8.61 -2.05 -4.57
N THR A 149 9.06 -2.28 -3.34
CA THR A 149 8.78 -1.36 -2.22
C THR A 149 10.07 -0.94 -1.54
N PHE A 150 10.23 0.35 -1.31
CA PHE A 150 11.37 0.97 -0.63
C PHE A 150 10.91 1.60 0.69
N TRP A 151 11.34 0.99 1.79
CA TRP A 151 11.17 1.52 3.14
C TRP A 151 12.35 2.44 3.47
N MET A 152 12.07 3.56 4.13
CA MET A 152 13.05 4.59 4.46
C MET A 152 13.57 4.39 5.87
N LYS A 153 14.81 4.80 6.12
CA LYS A 153 15.38 4.90 7.47
C LYS A 153 14.59 5.93 8.29
N ASP A 154 14.59 5.76 9.60
CA ASP A 154 13.93 6.63 10.58
C ASP A 154 14.58 8.01 10.73
N CYS A 155 15.87 8.12 10.38
CA CYS A 155 16.65 9.35 10.38
C CYS A 155 16.31 10.35 9.26
N THR A 156 15.22 10.13 8.51
CA THR A 156 14.68 11.10 7.55
C THR A 156 13.17 11.04 7.58
N ASP A 157 12.50 12.10 7.14
CA ASP A 157 11.04 12.17 7.03
C ASP A 157 10.52 11.92 5.60
N VAL A 158 11.41 11.62 4.65
CA VAL A 158 11.03 11.26 3.28
C VAL A 158 10.07 10.05 3.30
N PRO A 159 8.92 10.13 2.59
CA PRO A 159 7.98 9.02 2.44
C PRO A 159 8.60 7.75 1.87
N HIS A 160 7.98 6.61 2.16
CA HIS A 160 8.32 5.34 1.49
C HIS A 160 7.88 5.36 0.03
N LEU A 161 8.47 4.52 -0.83
CA LEU A 161 7.93 4.26 -2.16
C LEU A 161 7.31 2.86 -2.17
N GLY A 162 5.99 2.78 -2.30
CA GLY A 162 5.26 1.53 -2.41
C GLY A 162 4.82 1.31 -3.85
N MET A 163 5.19 0.17 -4.44
CA MET A 163 4.70 -0.23 -5.76
C MET A 163 4.25 -1.68 -5.75
N ALA A 164 3.00 -1.89 -6.16
CA ALA A 164 2.46 -3.20 -6.47
C ALA A 164 1.91 -3.19 -7.90
N PHE A 165 2.21 -4.25 -8.64
CA PHE A 165 1.70 -4.50 -9.97
C PHE A 165 1.13 -5.90 -10.03
N GLY A 166 0.37 -6.22 -11.07
CA GLY A 166 -0.10 -7.57 -11.27
C GLY A 166 -1.15 -7.67 -12.35
N THR A 167 -1.83 -8.81 -12.36
CA THR A 167 -2.93 -9.07 -13.27
C THR A 167 -4.16 -9.55 -12.52
N LEU A 168 -5.29 -8.91 -12.79
CA LEU A 168 -6.60 -9.24 -12.24
C LEU A 168 -7.72 -9.00 -13.26
N PRO A 169 -7.97 -9.94 -14.18
CA PRO A 169 -7.09 -10.34 -15.30
C PRO A 169 -6.46 -9.18 -16.09
N GLU A 170 -6.96 -7.95 -15.91
CA GLU A 170 -6.43 -6.74 -16.52
C GLU A 170 -5.16 -6.24 -15.80
N ALA A 171 -4.53 -5.18 -16.32
CA ALA A 171 -3.36 -4.58 -15.68
C ALA A 171 -3.78 -3.95 -14.34
N PHE A 172 -3.20 -4.45 -13.25
CA PHE A 172 -3.34 -3.89 -11.92
C PHE A 172 -2.06 -3.15 -11.55
N TYR A 173 -2.20 -1.95 -10.97
CA TYR A 173 -1.07 -1.19 -10.45
C TYR A 173 -1.49 -0.30 -9.28
N TYR A 174 -0.53 -0.12 -8.38
CA TYR A 174 -0.61 0.70 -7.19
C TYR A 174 0.76 1.36 -6.96
N ILE A 175 0.89 2.67 -7.16
CA ILE A 175 2.16 3.38 -7.01
C ILE A 175 1.93 4.61 -6.15
N ASP A 176 2.70 4.72 -5.06
CA ASP A 176 2.49 5.75 -4.06
C ASP A 176 3.77 6.08 -3.29
N ILE A 177 3.88 7.34 -2.89
CA ILE A 177 4.83 7.76 -1.87
C ILE A 177 4.15 7.70 -0.49
N MET A 178 4.21 6.53 0.14
CA MET A 178 3.38 6.21 1.30
C MET A 178 3.72 7.11 2.51
N PRO A 179 2.70 7.72 3.15
CA PRO A 179 2.92 8.70 4.20
C PRO A 179 3.50 8.06 5.45
N ARG A 180 4.44 8.78 6.08
CA ARG A 180 5.08 8.42 7.35
C ARG A 180 4.51 9.17 8.56
N TYR A 181 3.44 9.91 8.32
CA TYR A 181 2.72 10.74 9.27
C TYR A 181 1.21 10.57 9.07
N GLU A 182 0.43 11.01 10.05
CA GLU A 182 -1.01 11.21 9.85
C GLU A 182 -1.20 12.60 9.20
N LEU A 183 -1.71 12.63 7.97
CA LEU A 183 -1.67 13.83 7.12
C LEU A 183 -2.65 14.93 7.54
N VAL A 184 -3.74 14.60 8.24
CA VAL A 184 -4.73 15.57 8.72
C VAL A 184 -4.19 16.32 9.93
N THR A 185 -3.48 15.64 10.84
CA THR A 185 -2.87 16.28 12.00
C THR A 185 -1.48 16.86 11.74
N ASN A 186 -0.86 16.52 10.60
CA ASN A 186 0.46 17.02 10.16
C ASN A 186 0.37 17.61 8.73
N PRO A 187 -0.40 18.69 8.52
CA PRO A 187 -0.65 19.24 7.19
C PRO A 187 0.61 19.78 6.49
N GLU A 188 1.64 20.18 7.24
CA GLU A 188 2.94 20.59 6.70
C GLU A 188 3.66 19.45 5.97
N HIS A 189 3.52 18.21 6.44
CA HIS A 189 4.02 17.04 5.72
C HIS A 189 3.22 16.76 4.45
N CYS A 190 1.91 17.03 4.47
CA CYS A 190 1.08 16.94 3.27
C CYS A 190 1.59 17.92 2.19
N VAL A 191 1.76 19.20 2.55
CA VAL A 191 2.25 20.23 1.64
C VAL A 191 3.66 19.89 1.13
N LYS A 192 4.58 19.50 2.02
CA LYS A 192 5.98 19.24 1.69
C LYS A 192 6.16 18.13 0.65
N TYR A 193 5.36 17.07 0.71
CA TYR A 193 5.60 15.86 -0.08
C TYR A 193 4.56 15.59 -1.16
N TYR A 194 3.36 16.17 -1.06
CA TYR A 194 2.25 15.80 -1.93
C TYR A 194 1.74 16.92 -2.83
N ASP A 195 2.00 18.19 -2.53
CA ASP A 195 1.52 19.31 -3.37
C ASP A 195 2.08 19.24 -4.79
N ASP A 196 3.37 18.92 -4.93
CA ASP A 196 4.04 18.79 -6.24
C ASP A 196 3.56 17.56 -7.04
N LEU A 197 3.09 16.51 -6.35
CA LEU A 197 2.56 15.30 -6.98
C LEU A 197 1.05 15.37 -7.25
N ASN A 198 0.32 16.24 -6.58
CA ASN A 198 -1.13 16.35 -6.72
C ASN A 198 -1.59 16.56 -8.18
N PRO A 199 -0.92 17.38 -9.03
CA PRO A 199 -1.27 17.47 -10.44
C PRO A 199 -1.18 16.14 -11.20
N VAL A 200 -0.20 15.29 -10.86
CA VAL A 200 -0.03 13.96 -11.46
C VAL A 200 -1.21 13.06 -11.08
N ALA A 201 -1.58 13.06 -9.80
CA ALA A 201 -2.70 12.27 -9.29
C ALA A 201 -4.05 12.71 -9.89
N LEU A 202 -4.30 14.03 -10.00
CA LEU A 202 -5.52 14.57 -10.60
C LEU A 202 -5.60 14.28 -12.10
N ALA A 203 -4.47 14.38 -12.82
CA ALA A 203 -4.41 14.01 -14.24
C ALA A 203 -4.75 12.52 -14.42
N HIS A 204 -4.15 11.64 -13.60
CA HIS A 204 -4.43 10.20 -13.62
C HIS A 204 -5.91 9.89 -13.37
N GLN A 205 -6.52 10.53 -12.37
CA GLN A 205 -7.95 10.36 -12.09
C GLN A 205 -8.85 10.84 -13.24
N SER A 206 -8.46 11.92 -13.91
CA SER A 206 -9.19 12.45 -15.07
C SER A 206 -9.09 11.48 -16.25
N GLU A 207 -7.89 10.96 -16.55
CA GLU A 207 -7.65 9.99 -17.62
C GLU A 207 -8.42 8.68 -17.39
N LEU A 208 -8.45 8.17 -16.15
CA LEU A 208 -9.27 7.02 -15.77
C LEU A 208 -10.75 7.25 -16.13
N PHE A 209 -11.30 8.41 -15.76
CA PHE A 209 -12.69 8.75 -16.04
C PHE A 209 -12.96 8.92 -17.54
N GLU A 210 -12.12 9.65 -18.25
CA GLU A 210 -12.26 9.91 -19.69
C GLU A 210 -12.20 8.64 -20.53
N GLN A 211 -11.35 7.69 -20.15
CA GLN A 211 -11.17 6.40 -20.84
C GLN A 211 -12.14 5.31 -20.35
N GLY A 212 -13.03 5.63 -19.40
CA GLY A 212 -13.97 4.67 -18.82
C GLY A 212 -13.29 3.53 -18.06
N VAL A 213 -12.08 3.75 -17.56
CA VAL A 213 -11.31 2.78 -16.78
C VAL A 213 -11.67 2.88 -15.31
N LYS A 214 -11.89 1.73 -14.67
CA LYS A 214 -12.31 1.66 -13.27
C LYS A 214 -11.17 2.12 -12.36
N PRO A 215 -11.37 3.15 -11.53
CA PRO A 215 -10.42 3.47 -10.47
C PRO A 215 -10.28 2.27 -9.53
N PHE A 216 -9.04 1.96 -9.13
CA PHE A 216 -8.85 0.92 -8.14
C PHE A 216 -9.27 1.46 -6.77
N HIS A 217 -10.35 0.89 -6.23
CA HIS A 217 -10.80 1.16 -4.88
C HIS A 217 -10.61 -0.11 -4.04
N ALA A 218 -9.51 -0.17 -3.29
CA ALA A 218 -9.18 -1.34 -2.49
C ALA A 218 -10.36 -1.70 -1.58
N ALA A 219 -10.71 -2.98 -1.50
CA ALA A 219 -11.87 -3.43 -0.73
C ALA A 219 -11.70 -3.24 0.77
N MET A 220 -10.48 -3.50 1.25
CA MET A 220 -10.11 -3.36 2.65
C MET A 220 -9.92 -1.88 2.99
N PRO A 221 -10.67 -1.34 3.97
CA PRO A 221 -10.53 0.05 4.39
C PRO A 221 -9.11 0.39 4.88
N PHE A 222 -8.43 -0.57 5.52
CA PHE A 222 -7.06 -0.40 5.96
C PHE A 222 -6.12 -0.07 4.80
N ILE A 223 -6.20 -0.81 3.69
CA ILE A 223 -5.40 -0.51 2.51
C ILE A 223 -5.71 0.91 2.05
N ARG A 224 -6.98 1.30 1.91
CA ARG A 224 -7.32 2.68 1.51
C ARG A 224 -6.74 3.75 2.44
N ALA A 225 -6.70 3.48 3.74
CA ALA A 225 -6.16 4.39 4.75
C ALA A 225 -4.63 4.45 4.76
N SER A 226 -3.92 3.44 4.23
CA SER A 226 -2.46 3.46 4.11
C SER A 226 -1.95 4.21 2.88
N LEU A 227 -2.85 4.57 1.95
CA LEU A 227 -2.52 5.27 0.71
C LEU A 227 -2.46 6.77 0.95
N SER A 228 -1.56 7.45 0.25
CA SER A 228 -1.58 8.91 0.19
C SER A 228 -2.74 9.42 -0.68
N PRO A 229 -3.12 10.70 -0.53
CA PRO A 229 -4.06 11.37 -1.43
C PRO A 229 -3.58 11.43 -2.90
N CYS A 230 -2.29 11.23 -3.16
CA CYS A 230 -1.69 11.31 -4.49
C CYS A 230 -1.34 9.94 -5.10
N ALA A 231 -1.86 8.85 -4.53
CA ALA A 231 -1.61 7.51 -5.05
C ALA A 231 -2.11 7.36 -6.50
N VAL A 232 -1.26 6.78 -7.36
CA VAL A 232 -1.57 6.40 -8.74
C VAL A 232 -1.96 4.93 -8.74
N ALA A 233 -3.26 4.65 -8.83
CA ALA A 233 -3.78 3.28 -8.75
C ALA A 233 -4.90 3.04 -9.77
N GLY A 234 -4.98 1.81 -10.30
CA GLY A 234 -6.01 1.44 -11.25
C GLY A 234 -6.03 -0.04 -11.60
N VAL A 235 -7.14 -0.46 -12.20
CA VAL A 235 -7.30 -1.75 -12.88
C VAL A 235 -7.90 -1.45 -14.23
N GLY A 236 -7.19 -1.79 -15.30
CA GLY A 236 -7.64 -1.43 -16.64
C GLY A 236 -6.91 -2.18 -17.76
N PRO A 237 -7.42 -2.02 -18.99
CA PRO A 237 -6.87 -2.71 -20.14
C PRO A 237 -5.42 -2.30 -20.39
N LEU A 238 -4.66 -3.19 -21.03
CA LEU A 238 -3.22 -3.01 -21.22
C LEU A 238 -2.87 -1.71 -21.97
N ASN A 239 -3.68 -1.31 -22.96
CA ASN A 239 -3.45 -0.06 -23.69
C ASN A 239 -3.53 1.17 -22.76
N PHE A 240 -4.49 1.23 -21.85
CA PHE A 240 -4.55 2.32 -20.86
C PHE A 240 -3.30 2.33 -19.97
N PHE A 241 -2.85 1.15 -19.52
CA PHE A 241 -1.63 1.05 -18.74
C PHE A 241 -0.42 1.59 -19.52
N GLN A 242 -0.28 1.21 -20.79
CA GLN A 242 0.83 1.61 -21.65
C GLN A 242 0.80 3.09 -22.01
N ASP A 243 -0.36 3.62 -22.39
CA ASP A 243 -0.52 4.94 -22.98
C ASP A 243 -0.72 6.04 -21.94
N CYS A 244 -1.21 5.70 -20.74
CA CYS A 244 -1.55 6.67 -19.69
C CYS A 244 -0.82 6.37 -18.36
N ALA A 245 -1.05 5.20 -17.77
CA ALA A 245 -0.60 4.93 -16.40
C ALA A 245 0.94 4.93 -16.27
N LYS A 246 1.67 4.36 -17.25
CA LYS A 246 3.13 4.30 -17.27
C LYS A 246 3.77 5.68 -17.08
N GLU A 247 3.26 6.72 -17.73
CA GLU A 247 3.78 8.09 -17.61
C GLU A 247 3.66 8.60 -16.16
N LYS A 248 2.49 8.44 -15.54
CA LYS A 248 2.22 8.93 -14.18
C LYS A 248 3.04 8.15 -13.13
N ILE A 249 3.18 6.86 -13.32
CA ILE A 249 4.05 6.00 -12.50
C ILE A 249 5.49 6.51 -12.53
N TRP A 250 6.03 6.79 -13.72
CA TRP A 250 7.39 7.34 -13.85
C TRP A 250 7.53 8.72 -13.20
N ALA A 251 6.51 9.57 -13.26
CA ALA A 251 6.52 10.87 -12.60
C ALA A 251 6.64 10.72 -11.08
N VAL A 252 5.88 9.81 -10.46
CA VAL A 252 5.96 9.52 -9.02
C VAL A 252 7.34 8.96 -8.65
N VAL A 253 7.85 7.99 -9.41
CA VAL A 253 9.17 7.37 -9.17
C VAL A 253 10.29 8.39 -9.23
N LYS A 254 10.34 9.21 -10.30
CA LYS A 254 11.38 10.23 -10.46
C LYS A 254 11.31 11.28 -9.37
N HIS A 255 10.11 11.71 -9.00
CA HIS A 255 9.93 12.63 -7.89
C HIS A 255 10.46 12.05 -6.58
N TRP A 256 10.14 10.79 -6.27
CA TRP A 256 10.64 10.13 -5.07
C TRP A 256 12.18 10.03 -5.05
N VAL A 257 12.82 9.68 -6.17
CA VAL A 257 14.29 9.65 -6.26
C VAL A 257 14.90 11.01 -5.93
N GLU A 258 14.32 12.10 -6.44
CA GLU A 258 14.79 13.46 -6.11
C GLU A 258 14.58 13.81 -4.63
N LEU A 259 13.48 13.37 -4.01
CA LEU A 259 13.27 13.51 -2.56
C LEU A 259 14.34 12.75 -1.75
N VAL A 260 14.70 11.55 -2.19
CA VAL A 260 15.75 10.73 -1.53
C VAL A 260 17.12 11.40 -1.65
N LYS A 261 17.48 11.93 -2.81
CA LYS A 261 18.75 12.66 -3.00
C LYS A 261 18.80 13.96 -2.18
N ALA A 262 17.66 14.62 -2.01
CA ALA A 262 17.55 15.83 -1.21
C ALA A 262 17.30 15.56 0.28
N ALA A 263 17.24 14.29 0.69
CA ALA A 263 16.93 13.90 2.06
C ALA A 263 17.95 14.48 3.04
N LYS A 264 17.44 14.98 4.16
CA LYS A 264 18.26 15.46 5.28
C LYS A 264 18.14 14.49 6.42
N VAL A 265 19.24 14.35 7.16
CA VAL A 265 19.25 13.64 8.43
C VAL A 265 18.49 14.47 9.45
N ASP A 266 17.44 13.89 10.00
CA ASP A 266 16.71 14.42 11.14
C ASP A 266 17.48 14.12 12.42
N THR A 267 17.75 15.16 13.20
CA THR A 267 18.48 15.07 14.46
C THR A 267 17.57 14.98 15.68
N ASP A 268 16.25 15.12 15.50
CA ASP A 268 15.29 14.90 16.58
C ASP A 268 15.09 13.39 16.81
N GLN A 269 15.76 12.87 17.84
CA GLN A 269 15.70 11.46 18.17
C GLN A 269 14.29 10.98 18.53
N ALA A 270 13.47 11.81 19.15
CA ALA A 270 12.10 11.42 19.51
C ALA A 270 11.23 11.25 18.25
N ALA A 271 11.37 12.15 17.29
CA ALA A 271 10.69 12.05 15.99
C ALA A 271 11.18 10.83 15.19
N CYS A 272 12.50 10.54 15.21
CA CYS A 272 13.06 9.33 14.61
C CYS A 272 12.47 8.06 15.23
N ASP A 273 12.41 7.97 16.55
CA ASP A 273 11.90 6.78 17.24
C ASP A 273 10.38 6.59 16.99
N GLU A 274 9.60 7.66 16.95
CA GLU A 274 8.17 7.62 16.58
C GLU A 274 7.98 7.10 15.14
N ARG A 275 8.74 7.64 14.18
CA ARG A 275 8.73 7.17 12.78
C ARG A 275 9.11 5.70 12.70
N ARG A 276 10.18 5.28 13.37
CA ARG A 276 10.62 3.86 13.38
C ARG A 276 9.49 2.94 13.81
N HIS A 277 8.82 3.28 14.92
CA HIS A 277 7.70 2.49 15.42
C HIS A 277 6.55 2.45 14.42
N ARG A 278 6.13 3.61 13.90
CA ARG A 278 5.03 3.71 12.94
C ARG A 278 5.32 2.93 11.65
N ASP A 279 6.52 3.06 11.10
CA ASP A 279 6.92 2.40 9.85
C ASP A 279 6.93 0.88 10.01
N TYR A 280 7.40 0.36 11.16
CA TYR A 280 7.30 -1.07 11.46
C TYR A 280 5.82 -1.52 11.51
N GLN A 281 4.96 -0.78 12.21
CA GLN A 281 3.53 -1.11 12.27
C GLN A 281 2.86 -1.04 10.89
N GLN A 282 3.19 -0.04 10.07
CA GLN A 282 2.68 0.09 8.71
C GLN A 282 3.12 -1.10 7.84
N ARG A 283 4.43 -1.40 7.81
CA ARG A 283 4.98 -2.53 7.03
C ARG A 283 4.35 -3.85 7.45
N LYS A 284 4.32 -4.13 8.75
CA LYS A 284 3.68 -5.33 9.30
C LYS A 284 2.21 -5.41 8.91
N SER A 285 1.46 -4.33 9.12
CA SER A 285 0.01 -4.35 8.87
C SER A 285 -0.32 -4.52 7.39
N ILE A 286 0.40 -3.85 6.48
CA ILE A 286 0.22 -4.01 5.03
C ILE A 286 0.43 -5.47 4.63
N VAL A 287 1.52 -6.07 5.09
CA VAL A 287 1.91 -7.41 4.68
C VAL A 287 1.02 -8.50 5.29
N TYR A 288 0.75 -8.44 6.59
CA TYR A 288 -0.06 -9.47 7.27
C TYR A 288 -1.55 -9.37 6.93
N LEU A 289 -2.04 -8.18 6.56
CA LEU A 289 -3.44 -7.96 6.16
C LEU A 289 -3.64 -8.05 4.65
N ASP A 290 -2.60 -8.33 3.86
CA ASP A 290 -2.72 -8.42 2.40
C ASP A 290 -3.79 -9.46 2.00
N PRO A 291 -4.83 -9.07 1.23
CA PRO A 291 -5.86 -9.98 0.76
C PRO A 291 -5.34 -11.08 -0.18
N ALA A 292 -4.12 -10.97 -0.71
CA ALA A 292 -3.47 -11.99 -1.51
C ALA A 292 -2.84 -13.13 -0.68
N ASN A 293 -2.66 -12.97 0.63
CA ASN A 293 -2.03 -14.00 1.48
C ASN A 293 -2.71 -15.38 1.41
N PRO A 294 -4.06 -15.49 1.44
CA PRO A 294 -4.73 -16.78 1.26
C PRO A 294 -4.49 -17.42 -0.12
N ILE A 295 -4.19 -16.63 -1.15
CA ILE A 295 -3.84 -17.15 -2.48
C ILE A 295 -2.43 -17.73 -2.43
N ALA A 296 -1.47 -16.99 -1.88
CA ALA A 296 -0.09 -17.47 -1.73
C ALA A 296 -0.06 -18.79 -0.95
N GLU A 297 -0.81 -18.90 0.16
CA GLU A 297 -0.91 -20.14 0.94
C GLU A 297 -1.39 -21.34 0.11
N ARG A 298 -2.32 -21.15 -0.83
CA ARG A 298 -2.78 -22.21 -1.74
C ARG A 298 -1.73 -22.60 -2.79
N MET A 299 -0.85 -21.68 -3.16
CA MET A 299 0.15 -21.88 -4.22
C MET A 299 1.44 -22.50 -3.71
N VAL A 300 1.90 -22.11 -2.51
CA VAL A 300 3.18 -22.59 -1.93
C VAL A 300 3.02 -23.40 -0.64
N GLY A 301 1.80 -23.51 -0.12
CA GLY A 301 1.55 -24.09 1.20
C GLY A 301 1.76 -23.08 2.34
N LYS A 302 1.20 -23.39 3.50
CA LYS A 302 1.14 -22.48 4.65
C LYS A 302 2.52 -22.02 5.16
N GLU A 303 3.43 -22.96 5.35
CA GLU A 303 4.75 -22.67 5.94
C GLU A 303 5.56 -21.70 5.06
N ALA A 304 5.61 -21.97 3.75
CA ALA A 304 6.27 -21.10 2.79
C ALA A 304 5.59 -19.74 2.69
N ALA A 305 4.25 -19.69 2.64
CA ALA A 305 3.51 -18.43 2.62
C ALA A 305 3.74 -17.59 3.88
N ASP A 306 3.70 -18.19 5.06
CA ASP A 306 3.99 -17.49 6.32
C ASP A 306 5.43 -16.93 6.32
N ARG A 307 6.38 -17.63 5.70
CA ARG A 307 7.76 -17.15 5.57
C ARG A 307 7.88 -15.99 4.58
N LEU A 308 7.23 -16.06 3.41
CA LEU A 308 7.18 -14.95 2.47
C LEU A 308 6.63 -13.68 3.16
N VAL A 309 5.56 -13.82 3.94
CA VAL A 309 4.97 -12.73 4.75
C VAL A 309 5.98 -12.16 5.75
N ARG A 310 6.71 -12.99 6.50
CA ARG A 310 7.73 -12.49 7.45
C ARG A 310 8.86 -11.73 6.74
N ILE A 311 9.31 -12.22 5.59
CA ILE A 311 10.38 -11.56 4.81
C ILE A 311 9.89 -10.22 4.25
N LEU A 312 8.69 -10.17 3.69
CA LEU A 312 8.05 -8.92 3.26
C LEU A 312 7.88 -7.93 4.41
N ALA A 313 7.57 -8.42 5.62
CA ALA A 313 7.49 -7.59 6.83
C ALA A 313 8.86 -7.11 7.34
N GLY A 314 9.97 -7.58 6.74
CA GLY A 314 11.33 -7.31 7.20
C GLY A 314 11.66 -8.00 8.53
N GLU A 315 10.98 -9.09 8.86
CA GLU A 315 11.16 -9.85 10.11
C GLU A 315 12.23 -10.95 10.00
N GLU A 316 12.70 -11.26 8.79
CA GLU A 316 13.78 -12.23 8.51
C GLU A 316 14.93 -11.56 7.72
N ARG A 317 15.50 -10.47 8.24
CA ARG A 317 16.62 -9.76 7.58
C ARG A 317 17.96 -10.45 7.84
N ASN A 318 18.82 -10.52 6.83
CA ASN A 318 20.14 -11.16 6.89
C ASN A 318 20.08 -12.62 7.40
N GLY A 319 18.96 -13.32 7.20
CA GLY A 319 18.74 -14.69 7.68
C GLY A 319 18.58 -14.81 9.19
N ALA A 320 18.41 -13.68 9.89
CA ALA A 320 18.13 -13.60 11.32
C ALA A 320 16.74 -13.03 11.57
N ALA A 321 16.14 -13.38 12.71
CA ALA A 321 14.95 -12.68 13.17
C ALA A 321 15.30 -11.21 13.42
N TYR A 322 14.56 -10.29 12.81
CA TYR A 322 14.73 -8.86 13.04
C TYR A 322 14.30 -8.53 14.48
N SER A 323 15.22 -7.98 15.27
CA SER A 323 14.90 -7.41 16.57
C SER A 323 14.47 -5.95 16.39
N HIS A 324 13.29 -5.61 16.90
CA HIS A 324 12.82 -4.23 17.01
C HIS A 324 13.53 -3.48 18.17
N ASP A 325 14.18 -4.22 19.07
CA ASP A 325 14.85 -3.70 20.26
C ASP A 325 16.26 -3.18 19.99
#